data_AF-A0A850EYJ5-F1
#
_entry.id   AF-A0A850EYJ5-F1
#
_cell.length_a   1.000
_cell.length_b   1.000
_cell.length_c   1.000
_cell.angle_alpha   90.00
_cell.angle_beta   90.00
_cell.angle_gamma   90.00
#
_symmetry.space_group_name_H-M   'P 1'
#
loop_
_entity.id
_entity.type
_entity.pdbx_description
1 polymer ?
#
loop_
_entity_poly.entity_id
_entity_poly.type
_entity_poly.pdbx_seq_one_letter_code
_entity_poly.pdbx_strand_id
1 'polypeptide(L)' 'MILTLRCPCCHGSQFRTSHFDVSERNPYGAKCIFCKSVMIAGIRNDFRNNPATVCHGHTR' A
#
# COMPACT_ATOMS: atom_id res chain seq x y z
N MET A 1 5.30 -19.59 1.48
CA MET A 1 4.41 -18.50 1.93
C MET A 1 4.92 -17.20 1.32
N ILE A 2 4.22 -16.62 0.34
CA ILE A 2 4.68 -15.40 -0.37
C ILE A 2 3.79 -14.25 0.08
N LEU A 3 4.40 -13.23 0.71
CA LEU A 3 3.74 -11.96 1.02
C LEU A 3 3.60 -11.16 -0.28
N THR A 4 2.37 -10.80 -0.66
CA THR A 4 2.14 -9.93 -1.81
C THR A 4 1.71 -8.55 -1.35
N LEU A 5 2.41 -7.54 -1.85
CA LEU A 5 2.11 -6.13 -1.59
C LEU A 5 1.51 -5.52 -2.87
N ARG A 6 0.28 -5.01 -2.78
CA ARG A 6 -0.34 -4.26 -3.88
C ARG A 6 -0.96 -2.97 -3.39
N CYS A 7 -0.94 -1.99 -4.28
CA CYS A 7 -1.57 -0.72 -4.06
C CYS A 7 -3.08 -0.83 -4.32
N PRO A 8 -3.95 -0.45 -3.37
CA PRO A 8 -5.40 -0.46 -3.60
C PRO A 8 -5.85 0.57 -4.64
N CYS A 9 -5.08 1.65 -4.81
CA CYS A 9 -5.46 2.76 -5.67
C CYS A 9 -5.00 2.57 -7.12
N CYS A 10 -3.78 2.06 -7.27
CA CYS A 10 -3.09 1.97 -8.57
C CYS A 10 -3.03 0.52 -9.09
N HIS A 11 -3.43 -0.46 -8.27
CA HIS A 11 -3.29 -1.91 -8.50
C HIS A 11 -1.84 -2.38 -8.74
N GLY A 12 -0.88 -1.47 -8.69
CA GLY A 12 0.53 -1.72 -8.89
C GLY A 12 1.17 -2.47 -7.72
N SER A 13 2.19 -3.26 -8.04
CA SER A 13 3.03 -3.97 -7.09
C SER A 13 4.38 -3.29 -6.85
N GLN A 14 4.63 -2.12 -7.45
CA GLN A 14 5.84 -1.33 -7.23
C GLN A 14 5.66 -0.40 -6.03
N PHE A 15 6.62 -0.45 -5.11
CA PHE A 15 6.64 0.36 -3.90
C PHE A 15 8.03 0.72 -3.46
N ARG A 16 8.09 1.75 -2.62
CA ARG A 16 9.26 2.06 -1.80
C ARG A 16 8.94 1.72 -0.35
N THR A 17 9.97 1.38 0.41
CA THR A 17 9.91 1.19 1.86
C THR A 17 10.69 2.30 2.56
N SER A 18 10.15 2.84 3.65
CA SER A 18 10.83 3.84 4.46
C SER A 18 10.51 3.62 5.93
N HIS A 19 11.53 3.73 6.80
CA HIS A 19 11.34 3.66 8.25
C HIS A 19 10.39 4.75 8.77
N PHE A 20 10.36 5.92 8.12
CA PHE A 20 9.46 7.01 8.46
C PHE A 20 7.99 6.71 8.12
N ASP A 21 7.75 5.79 7.20
CA ASP A 21 6.40 5.41 6.77
C ASP A 21 5.84 4.21 7.56
N VAL A 22 6.61 3.67 8.51
CA VAL A 22 6.20 2.58 9.39
C VAL A 22 5.21 3.09 10.44
N SER A 23 4.07 2.42 10.54
CA SER A 23 3.04 2.71 11.55
C SER A 23 2.24 1.45 11.85
N GLU A 24 1.38 1.46 12.86
CA GLU A 24 0.47 0.34 13.16
C GLU A 24 -0.38 -0.08 11.95
N ARG A 25 -0.73 0.88 11.08
CA ARG A 25 -1.51 0.65 9.86
C ARG A 25 -0.65 0.32 8.62
N ASN A 26 0.66 0.47 8.72
CA ASN A 26 1.63 0.18 7.66
C ASN A 26 2.92 -0.39 8.27
N PRO A 27 2.89 -1.62 8.81
CA PRO A 27 4.05 -2.18 9.51
C PRO A 27 5.26 -2.39 8.60
N TYR A 28 5.03 -2.53 7.29
CA TYR A 28 6.07 -2.71 6.29
C TYR A 28 6.67 -1.39 5.79
N GLY A 29 6.13 -0.24 6.21
CA GLY A 29 6.57 1.06 5.70
C GLY A 29 6.41 1.19 4.17
N ALA A 30 5.53 0.40 3.56
CA ALA A 30 5.46 0.23 2.11
C ALA A 30 4.44 1.19 1.49
N LYS A 31 4.90 2.06 0.59
CA LYS A 31 4.07 3.01 -0.16
C LYS A 31 4.27 2.84 -1.66
N CYS A 32 3.18 2.92 -2.41
CA CYS A 32 3.22 2.88 -3.87
C CYS A 32 4.11 4.01 -4.41
N ILE A 33 4.99 3.71 -5.38
CA ILE A 33 5.90 4.72 -5.94
C ILE A 33 5.12 5.79 -6.73
N PHE A 34 4.01 5.38 -7.35
CA PHE A 34 3.18 6.25 -8.19
C PHE A 34 2.25 7.16 -7.38
N CYS A 35 1.31 6.56 -6.64
CA CYS A 35 0.27 7.31 -5.92
C CYS A 35 0.60 7.58 -4.43
N LYS A 36 1.75 7.10 -3.93
CA LYS A 36 2.18 7.23 -2.53
C LYS A 36 1.22 6.62 -1.48
N SER A 37 0.14 5.97 -1.90
CA SER A 37 -0.77 5.23 -1.02
C SER A 37 -0.06 4.08 -0.31
N VAL A 38 -0.48 3.80 0.92
CA VAL A 38 -0.02 2.64 1.69
C VAL A 38 -0.41 1.36 0.95
N MET A 39 0.53 0.42 0.88
CA MET A 39 0.29 -0.88 0.27
C MET A 39 -0.42 -1.84 1.20
N ILE A 40 -1.22 -2.72 0.62
CA ILE A 40 -1.87 -3.81 1.33
C ILE A 40 -1.00 -5.05 1.20
N ALA A 41 -0.53 -5.55 2.34
CA ALA A 41 0.14 -6.84 2.45
C ALA A 41 -0.91 -7.93 2.64
N GLY A 42 -0.98 -8.89 1.73
CA GLY A 42 -1.95 -9.97 1.82
C GLY A 42 -1.48 -11.25 1.13
N ILE A 43 -2.12 -12.35 1.50
CA ILE A 43 -1.98 -13.65 0.83
C ILE A 43 -3.09 -13.72 -0.23
N ARG A 44 -2.87 -13.09 -1.38
CA ARG A 44 -3.67 -13.13 -2.61
C ARG A 44 -5.20 -12.85 -2.58
N ASN A 45 -5.90 -12.63 -1.45
CA ASN A 45 -7.38 -12.53 -1.47
C ASN A 45 -8.06 -11.36 -0.73
N ASP A 46 -7.33 -10.39 -0.14
CA ASP A 46 -7.93 -9.41 0.80
C ASP A 46 -8.05 -7.95 0.28
N PHE A 47 -8.08 -7.73 -1.04
CA PHE A 47 -8.03 -6.37 -1.58
C PHE A 47 -9.36 -5.59 -1.56
N ARG A 48 -10.50 -6.21 -1.23
CA ARG A 48 -11.83 -5.60 -1.48
C ARG A 48 -12.42 -4.79 -0.33
N ASN A 49 -11.91 -4.87 0.90
CA ASN A 49 -12.54 -4.21 2.06
C ASN A 49 -11.57 -3.40 2.95
N ASN A 50 -10.37 -3.06 2.46
CA ASN A 50 -9.42 -2.32 3.29
C ASN A 50 -9.70 -0.79 3.24
N PRO A 51 -9.97 -0.13 4.38
CA PRO A 51 -10.12 1.33 4.46
C PRO A 51 -8.84 2.11 4.09
N ALA A 52 -7.69 1.44 3.89
CA ALA A 52 -6.48 2.03 3.30
C ALA A 52 -6.64 2.44 1.81
N THR A 53 -7.80 2.22 1.20
CA THR A 53 -8.15 2.61 -0.18
C THR A 53 -8.35 4.13 -0.36
N VAL A 54 -8.00 4.97 0.63
CA VAL A 54 -8.00 6.42 0.45
C VAL A 54 -6.78 6.83 -0.39
N CYS A 55 -6.97 6.87 -1.71
CA CYS A 55 -6.04 7.50 -2.63
C CYS A 55 -5.89 8.95 -2.19
N HIS A 56 -4.75 9.32 -1.61
CA HIS A 56 -4.46 10.74 -1.39
C HIS A 56 -4.24 11.32 -2.77
N GLY A 57 -5.30 11.92 -3.32
CA GLY A 57 -5.25 12.62 -4.59
C GLY A 57 -4.04 13.54 -4.58
N HIS A 58 -3.15 13.37 -5.54
CA HIS A 58 -2.14 14.36 -5.83
C HIS A 58 -2.87 15.59 -6.36
N THR A 59 -3.27 16.51 -5.47
CA THR A 59 -3.45 17.91 -5.87
C THR A 59 -2.11 18.32 -6.47
N ARG A 60 -2.13 18.66 -7.77
CA ARG A 60 -0.94 19.12 -8.50
C ARG A 60 -0.24 20.25 -7.76
#